data_AF-A0A2E4UPC7-F1
#
_entry.id   AF-A0A2E4UPC7-F1
#
_cell.length_a   1.000
_cell.length_b   1.000
_cell.length_c   1.000
_cell.angle_alpha   90.00
_cell.angle_beta   90.00
_cell.angle_gamma   90.00
#
_symmetry.space_group_name_H-M   'P 1'
#
loop_
_entity.id
_entity.type
_entity.pdbx_description
1 polymer ?
#
loop_
_entity_poly.entity_id
_entity_poly.type
_entity_poly.pdbx_seq_one_letter_code
_entity_poly.pdbx_strand_id
1 'polypeptide(L)'
;MEFGSKTTSTVIAFDHAKHRDRFEQTFLSCTDCHVEDGQRRAFLVKPFEDSCSGCHEQGEQDHHGGQIKKDVLNVIVLPELELEERNYWPTENAYGEELTPLMMFLLLGDSDPNTISLLAEIQDEAFGDLFEWRLLLEDNEEQYKQDELAYAIKRLAQELSERSTAASEARLNRISKATGLPYDDSLVQALAAELDAAGFVMLTFVKRLFPNIEEQADMEWATSRLATGWQFDSESGSISYRPIAHGDRFVKLLAEAHLELKQRTDPDPMRSLIAESISNSFGEMTKPCTKCHTLSETTTWTFTANSSEKSKLFDFSHGPHLTVAAGGLECSSCHVIDQAKAEQNVHGFLSQEKESCSSCHNEKGASQDCVVCHKYHSEAVAVTGLRATAL
;
A
#
# COMPACT_ATOMS: atom_id res chain seq x y z
N MET A 1 -20.11 24.73 6.97
CA MET A 1 -20.11 23.71 5.92
C MET A 1 -19.56 22.45 6.56
N GLU A 2 -20.46 21.62 7.07
CA GLU A 2 -20.11 20.29 7.59
C GLU A 2 -19.86 19.39 6.39
N PHE A 3 -18.64 18.89 6.26
CA PHE A 3 -18.34 17.81 5.35
C PHE A 3 -18.96 16.54 5.94
N GLY A 4 -20.02 16.07 5.29
CA GLY A 4 -20.59 14.75 5.54
C GLY A 4 -19.55 13.69 5.21
N SER A 5 -18.79 13.25 6.22
CA SER A 5 -17.91 12.10 6.11
C SER A 5 -18.79 10.86 5.97
N LYS A 6 -18.93 10.38 4.73
CA LYS A 6 -19.22 8.96 4.50
C LYS A 6 -17.97 8.21 4.99
N THR A 7 -18.03 7.68 6.21
CA THR A 7 -17.03 6.74 6.70
C THR A 7 -17.20 5.42 5.97
N THR A 8 -16.58 5.29 4.81
CA THR A 8 -16.32 3.99 4.19
C THR A 8 -15.28 3.26 5.03
N SER A 9 -15.77 2.40 5.91
CA SER A 9 -14.95 1.48 6.71
C SER A 9 -14.42 0.38 5.78
N THR A 10 -13.10 0.23 5.69
CA THR A 10 -12.52 -0.95 5.04
C THR A 10 -12.48 -2.12 6.00
N VAL A 11 -12.81 -3.28 5.46
CA VAL A 11 -12.77 -4.58 6.12
C VAL A 11 -11.48 -5.25 5.68
N ILE A 12 -10.60 -5.61 6.62
CA ILE A 12 -9.64 -6.67 6.33
C ILE A 12 -10.42 -7.95 6.10
N ALA A 13 -10.12 -8.62 4.99
CA ALA A 13 -10.80 -9.83 4.52
C ALA A 13 -10.45 -11.06 5.38
N PHE A 14 -10.59 -10.94 6.71
CA PHE A 14 -10.44 -12.03 7.65
C PHE A 14 -11.73 -12.86 7.71
N ASP A 15 -11.58 -14.17 7.60
CA ASP A 15 -12.67 -15.13 7.60
C ASP A 15 -12.50 -16.09 8.77
N HIS A 16 -13.38 -15.97 9.77
CA HIS A 16 -13.35 -16.80 10.98
C HIS A 16 -13.63 -18.28 10.66
N ALA A 17 -14.42 -18.58 9.61
CA ALA A 17 -14.72 -19.95 9.22
C ALA A 17 -13.49 -20.66 8.67
N LYS A 18 -12.61 -19.95 7.94
CA LYS A 18 -11.32 -20.49 7.49
C LYS A 18 -10.34 -20.77 8.62
N HIS A 19 -10.49 -20.10 9.76
CA HIS A 19 -9.62 -20.27 10.93
C HIS A 19 -10.23 -21.18 12.02
N ARG A 20 -11.41 -21.76 11.78
CA ARG A 20 -12.20 -22.53 12.76
C ARG A 20 -11.39 -23.59 13.51
N ASP A 21 -10.66 -24.43 12.79
CA ASP A 21 -9.93 -25.55 13.40
C ASP A 21 -8.89 -25.07 14.43
N ARG A 22 -8.38 -23.84 14.29
CA ARG A 22 -7.47 -23.22 15.26
C ARG A 22 -8.19 -22.77 16.54
N PHE A 23 -9.45 -22.32 16.43
CA PHE A 23 -10.29 -21.99 17.57
C PHE A 23 -10.76 -23.27 18.31
N GLU A 24 -11.16 -24.31 17.58
CA GLU A 24 -11.63 -25.58 18.16
C GLU A 24 -10.51 -26.33 18.91
N GLN A 25 -9.28 -26.25 18.42
CA GLN A 25 -8.11 -26.86 19.05
C GLN A 25 -7.51 -25.99 20.18
N THR A 26 -8.18 -24.90 20.58
CA THR A 26 -7.73 -23.94 21.60
C THR A 26 -6.37 -23.27 21.30
N PHE A 27 -5.94 -23.27 20.03
CA PHE A 27 -4.73 -22.56 19.60
C PHE A 27 -4.97 -21.06 19.44
N LEU A 28 -6.22 -20.64 19.25
CA LEU A 28 -6.65 -19.24 19.17
C LEU A 28 -7.90 -19.01 20.04
N SER A 29 -7.92 -17.88 20.73
CA SER A 29 -9.06 -17.28 21.40
C SER A 29 -9.45 -15.98 20.72
N CYS A 30 -10.72 -15.59 20.83
CA CYS A 30 -11.20 -14.30 20.29
C CYS A 30 -10.40 -13.11 20.85
N THR A 31 -9.97 -13.20 22.12
CA THR A 31 -9.19 -12.15 22.81
C THR A 31 -7.75 -12.06 22.34
N ASP A 32 -7.26 -13.00 21.55
CA ASP A 32 -5.92 -12.92 20.95
C ASP A 32 -5.91 -11.83 19.88
N CYS A 33 -6.98 -11.74 19.10
CA CYS A 33 -7.14 -10.75 18.03
C CYS A 33 -7.96 -9.53 18.42
N HIS A 34 -8.87 -9.65 19.39
CA HIS A 34 -9.77 -8.56 19.77
C HIS A 34 -9.47 -7.96 21.15
N VAL A 35 -9.78 -6.68 21.30
CA VAL A 35 -9.70 -5.94 22.57
C VAL A 35 -10.98 -5.13 22.79
N GLU A 36 -11.43 -5.01 24.03
CA GLU A 36 -12.59 -4.17 24.37
C GLU A 36 -12.35 -2.72 23.93
N ASP A 37 -13.38 -2.06 23.40
CA ASP A 37 -13.35 -0.60 23.30
C ASP A 37 -13.37 0.02 24.71
N GLY A 38 -12.88 1.25 24.86
CA GLY A 38 -12.84 1.93 26.15
C GLY A 38 -14.21 2.18 26.80
N GLN A 39 -15.32 1.89 26.09
CA GLN A 39 -16.70 2.02 26.55
C GLN A 39 -17.37 0.66 26.82
N ARG A 40 -16.65 -0.45 26.61
CA ARG A 40 -17.12 -1.85 26.65
C ARG A 40 -18.39 -2.10 25.85
N ARG A 41 -18.54 -1.45 24.70
CA ARG A 41 -19.70 -1.60 23.81
C ARG A 41 -19.36 -2.48 22.62
N ALA A 42 -18.20 -2.25 22.02
CA ALA A 42 -17.68 -3.03 20.92
C ALA A 42 -16.33 -3.65 21.26
N PHE A 43 -15.90 -4.55 20.39
CA PHE A 43 -14.53 -5.04 20.34
C PHE A 43 -13.83 -4.43 19.13
N LEU A 44 -12.61 -3.98 19.33
CA LEU A 44 -11.68 -3.57 18.29
C LEU A 44 -10.81 -4.76 17.91
N VAL A 45 -10.27 -4.75 16.70
CA VAL A 45 -9.20 -5.68 16.29
C VAL A 45 -7.87 -5.05 16.69
N LYS A 46 -6.98 -5.83 17.32
CA LYS A 46 -5.63 -5.37 17.65
C LYS A 46 -4.79 -5.17 16.38
N PRO A 47 -3.68 -4.42 16.44
CA PRO A 47 -2.73 -4.31 15.33
C PRO A 47 -2.18 -5.67 14.89
N PHE A 48 -1.74 -5.76 13.64
CA PHE A 48 -1.18 -6.98 13.04
C PHE A 48 -0.09 -7.62 13.92
N GLU A 49 0.77 -6.79 14.52
CA GLU A 49 1.88 -7.20 15.37
C GLU A 49 1.40 -8.00 16.59
N ASP A 50 0.21 -7.69 17.10
CA ASP A 50 -0.36 -8.30 18.31
C ASP A 50 -1.37 -9.42 18.01
N SER A 51 -1.96 -9.46 16.80
CA SER A 51 -3.02 -10.41 16.45
C SER A 51 -2.62 -11.46 15.41
N CYS A 52 -1.81 -11.10 14.41
CA CYS A 52 -1.59 -11.91 13.21
C CYS A 52 -0.15 -12.36 13.07
N SER A 53 0.82 -11.51 13.43
CA SER A 53 2.27 -11.74 13.25
C SER A 53 2.72 -13.07 13.86
N GLY A 54 2.11 -13.44 14.99
CA GLY A 54 2.38 -14.66 15.72
C GLY A 54 2.17 -15.95 14.92
N CYS A 55 1.47 -15.91 13.78
CA CYS A 55 1.37 -17.03 12.83
C CYS A 55 1.75 -16.63 11.39
N HIS A 56 1.50 -15.38 10.99
CA HIS A 56 1.66 -14.86 9.63
C HIS A 56 2.99 -14.11 9.39
N GLU A 57 3.92 -14.18 10.35
CA GLU A 57 5.27 -13.61 10.20
C GLU A 57 6.36 -14.58 10.70
N GLN A 58 6.09 -15.88 10.63
CA GLN A 58 7.03 -16.93 11.04
C GLN A 58 8.01 -17.38 9.93
N GLY A 59 8.22 -16.55 8.90
CA GLY A 59 9.15 -16.84 7.81
C GLY A 59 8.71 -18.07 6.99
N GLU A 60 9.56 -19.09 6.92
CA GLU A 60 9.28 -20.33 6.17
C GLU A 60 8.20 -21.22 6.82
N GLN A 61 7.89 -21.00 8.10
CA GLN A 61 6.85 -21.74 8.82
C GLN A 61 5.45 -21.19 8.59
N ASP A 62 5.34 -20.00 7.99
CA ASP A 62 4.08 -19.42 7.57
C ASP A 62 3.74 -19.85 6.12
N HIS A 63 2.50 -20.31 5.90
CA HIS A 63 1.93 -20.55 4.58
C HIS A 63 1.88 -19.31 3.66
N HIS A 64 2.03 -18.10 4.20
CA HIS A 64 2.23 -16.87 3.41
C HIS A 64 3.70 -16.39 3.38
N GLY A 65 4.61 -17.15 4.00
CA GLY A 65 6.01 -17.26 3.60
C GLY A 65 6.88 -16.02 3.75
N GLY A 66 6.48 -15.02 4.54
CA GLY A 66 7.21 -13.74 4.63
C GLY A 66 7.40 -13.06 3.28
N GLN A 67 6.49 -13.28 2.32
CA GLN A 67 6.60 -12.82 0.92
C GLN A 67 6.95 -11.32 0.83
N ILE A 68 6.34 -10.50 1.68
CA ILE A 68 6.61 -9.06 1.76
C ILE A 68 8.11 -8.75 2.01
N LYS A 69 8.82 -9.57 2.81
CA LYS A 69 10.25 -9.39 3.10
C LYS A 69 11.17 -10.10 2.09
N LYS A 70 10.62 -11.02 1.28
CA LYS A 70 11.38 -11.83 0.32
C LYS A 70 11.44 -11.17 -1.06
N ASP A 71 10.42 -10.42 -1.43
CA ASP A 71 10.33 -9.78 -2.74
C ASP A 71 11.14 -8.47 -2.72
N VAL A 72 12.31 -8.52 -3.36
CA VAL A 72 13.14 -7.35 -3.60
C VAL A 72 12.52 -6.53 -4.72
N LEU A 73 12.27 -5.25 -4.46
CA LEU A 73 11.76 -4.31 -5.45
C LEU A 73 12.93 -3.71 -6.22
N ASN A 74 13.08 -4.07 -7.48
CA ASN A 74 14.07 -3.45 -8.36
C ASN A 74 13.61 -2.02 -8.69
N VAL A 75 14.36 -1.02 -8.24
CA VAL A 75 14.04 0.39 -8.43
C VAL A 75 14.70 0.92 -9.69
N ILE A 76 16.00 0.65 -9.87
CA ILE A 76 16.74 0.96 -11.09
C ILE A 76 17.52 -0.29 -11.47
N VAL A 77 17.38 -0.73 -12.71
CA VAL A 77 18.28 -1.71 -13.33
C VAL A 77 18.76 -1.03 -14.59
N LEU A 78 20.08 -0.89 -14.75
CA LEU A 78 20.60 -0.24 -15.95
C LEU A 78 20.34 -1.11 -17.18
N PRO A 79 19.67 -0.58 -18.21
CA PRO A 79 19.43 -1.34 -19.41
C PRO A 79 20.68 -1.48 -20.27
N GLU A 80 20.78 -2.59 -20.98
CA GLU A 80 21.80 -2.77 -22.01
C GLU A 80 21.51 -1.77 -23.16
N LEU A 81 22.45 -0.85 -23.43
CA LEU A 81 22.33 0.16 -24.49
C LEU A 81 23.63 0.21 -25.30
N GLU A 82 23.50 0.38 -26.62
CA GLU A 82 24.61 0.47 -27.57
C GLU A 82 24.78 1.92 -28.03
N LEU A 83 25.61 2.69 -27.31
CA LEU A 83 25.76 4.13 -27.56
C LEU A 83 26.94 4.45 -28.51
N GLU A 84 26.76 5.45 -29.39
CA GLU A 84 27.80 5.93 -30.29
C GLU A 84 28.81 6.86 -29.58
N GLU A 85 29.80 6.29 -28.87
CA GLU A 85 31.04 6.88 -28.30
C GLU A 85 30.97 8.24 -27.53
N ARG A 86 29.84 8.96 -27.51
CA ARG A 86 29.68 10.30 -26.91
C ARG A 86 29.13 10.28 -25.49
N ASN A 87 28.55 9.15 -25.08
CA ASN A 87 28.02 8.94 -23.75
C ASN A 87 28.64 7.71 -23.11
N TYR A 88 29.42 7.92 -22.04
CA TYR A 88 29.86 6.80 -21.22
C TYR A 88 28.63 6.06 -20.66
N TRP A 89 28.46 4.79 -21.04
CA TRP A 89 27.46 3.89 -20.50
C TRP A 89 28.16 2.64 -19.95
N PRO A 90 27.83 2.18 -18.74
CA PRO A 90 28.53 1.09 -18.08
C PRO A 90 28.05 -0.27 -18.64
N THR A 91 28.41 -0.59 -19.87
CA THR A 91 27.98 -1.81 -20.58
C THR A 91 28.24 -3.09 -19.79
N GLU A 92 29.36 -3.18 -19.05
CA GLU A 92 29.68 -4.33 -18.20
C GLU A 92 28.79 -4.47 -16.94
N ASN A 93 27.95 -3.49 -16.63
CA ASN A 93 27.05 -3.51 -15.47
C ASN A 93 25.61 -3.18 -15.85
N ALA A 94 25.28 -3.23 -17.14
CA ALA A 94 23.98 -2.86 -17.67
C ALA A 94 23.39 -4.05 -18.41
N TYR A 95 22.40 -4.68 -17.77
CA TYR A 95 21.83 -5.97 -18.20
C TYR A 95 20.29 -5.96 -18.26
N GLY A 96 19.66 -4.81 -18.01
CA GLY A 96 18.21 -4.70 -18.05
C GLY A 96 17.68 -4.84 -19.48
N GLU A 97 16.83 -5.84 -19.70
CA GLU A 97 16.09 -6.01 -20.96
C GLU A 97 14.82 -5.13 -20.99
N GLU A 98 14.36 -4.68 -19.83
CA GLU A 98 13.21 -3.78 -19.65
C GLU A 98 13.52 -2.69 -18.63
N LEU A 99 12.79 -1.58 -18.69
CA LEU A 99 12.80 -0.59 -17.61
C LEU A 99 11.98 -1.11 -16.44
N THR A 100 12.50 -0.98 -15.21
CA THR A 100 11.72 -1.41 -14.04
C THR A 100 10.44 -0.57 -13.90
N PRO A 101 9.37 -1.11 -13.30
CA PRO A 101 8.13 -0.36 -13.10
C PRO A 101 8.31 0.95 -12.31
N LEU A 102 9.20 0.95 -11.29
CA LEU A 102 9.50 2.17 -10.52
C LEU A 102 10.32 3.17 -11.34
N MET A 103 11.25 2.69 -12.17
CA MET A 103 12.01 3.55 -13.07
C MET A 103 11.09 4.20 -14.10
N MET A 104 10.18 3.45 -14.73
CA MET A 104 9.16 3.99 -15.62
C MET A 104 8.25 4.99 -14.91
N PHE A 105 7.79 4.68 -13.68
CA PHE A 105 7.00 5.61 -12.88
C PHE A 105 7.72 6.94 -12.65
N LEU A 106 9.00 6.90 -12.31
CA LEU A 106 9.81 8.10 -12.12
C LEU A 106 10.08 8.82 -13.44
N LEU A 107 10.33 8.11 -14.54
CA LEU A 107 10.55 8.71 -15.87
C LEU A 107 9.26 9.29 -16.48
N LEU A 108 8.07 8.75 -16.16
CA LEU A 108 6.78 9.34 -16.53
C LEU A 108 6.61 10.76 -15.95
N GLY A 109 7.27 11.03 -14.83
CA GLY A 109 7.32 12.34 -14.18
C GLY A 109 8.39 13.29 -14.73
N ASP A 110 9.16 12.90 -15.75
CA ASP A 110 10.26 13.71 -16.23
C ASP A 110 9.78 15.08 -16.76
N SER A 111 10.66 16.07 -16.66
CA SER A 111 10.41 17.42 -17.18
C SER A 111 10.76 17.55 -18.66
N ASP A 112 11.54 16.62 -19.19
CA ASP A 112 11.84 16.52 -20.61
C ASP A 112 10.70 15.78 -21.35
N PRO A 113 9.98 16.47 -22.27
CA PRO A 113 8.87 15.85 -22.99
C PRO A 113 9.32 14.69 -23.90
N ASN A 114 10.58 14.69 -24.37
CA ASN A 114 11.08 13.60 -25.22
C ASN A 114 11.10 12.26 -24.47
N THR A 115 11.32 12.28 -23.16
CA THR A 115 11.29 11.07 -22.34
C THR A 115 9.95 10.35 -22.44
N ILE A 116 8.83 11.07 -22.52
CA ILE A 116 7.50 10.46 -22.64
C ILE A 116 7.31 9.77 -23.99
N SER A 117 7.80 10.39 -25.07
CA SER A 117 7.76 9.78 -26.40
C SER A 117 8.59 8.49 -26.46
N LEU A 118 9.81 8.49 -25.90
CA LEU A 118 10.65 7.29 -25.83
C LEU A 118 9.95 6.16 -25.05
N LEU A 119 9.40 6.48 -23.87
CA LEU A 119 8.68 5.48 -23.07
C LEU A 119 7.45 4.92 -23.79
N ALA A 120 6.71 5.76 -24.52
CA ALA A 120 5.54 5.32 -25.26
C ALA A 120 5.92 4.38 -26.41
N GLU A 121 6.98 4.70 -27.16
CA GLU A 121 7.50 3.87 -28.24
C GLU A 121 7.99 2.50 -27.71
N ILE A 122 8.75 2.50 -26.62
CA ILE A 122 9.19 1.28 -25.95
C ILE A 122 7.98 0.40 -25.56
N GLN A 123 6.91 1.00 -25.04
CA GLN A 123 5.74 0.24 -24.58
C GLN A 123 4.81 -0.21 -25.71
N ASP A 124 4.56 0.65 -26.70
CA ASP A 124 3.57 0.40 -27.76
C ASP A 124 4.16 -0.43 -28.91
N GLU A 125 5.38 -0.10 -29.34
CA GLU A 125 6.00 -0.71 -30.52
C GLU A 125 6.88 -1.91 -30.15
N ALA A 126 7.58 -1.83 -29.02
CA ALA A 126 8.51 -2.87 -28.56
C ALA A 126 7.99 -3.71 -27.38
N PHE A 127 6.73 -3.51 -26.96
CA PHE A 127 6.09 -4.26 -25.86
C PHE A 127 6.87 -4.23 -24.53
N GLY A 128 7.66 -3.18 -24.29
CA GLY A 128 8.50 -3.01 -23.11
C GLY A 128 9.93 -3.55 -23.25
N ASP A 129 10.21 -4.31 -24.30
CA ASP A 129 11.49 -4.98 -24.55
C ASP A 129 12.48 -4.04 -25.25
N LEU A 130 13.61 -3.77 -24.61
CA LEU A 130 14.62 -2.84 -25.10
C LEU A 130 15.49 -3.44 -26.21
N PHE A 131 15.57 -4.77 -26.31
CA PHE A 131 16.24 -5.44 -27.42
C PHE A 131 15.39 -5.31 -28.69
N GLU A 132 14.09 -5.57 -28.61
CA GLU A 132 13.15 -5.34 -29.72
C GLU A 132 13.12 -3.85 -30.11
N TRP A 133 13.10 -2.95 -29.12
CA TRP A 133 13.18 -1.51 -29.39
C TRP A 133 14.45 -1.14 -30.15
N ARG A 134 15.61 -1.68 -29.75
CA ARG A 134 16.87 -1.45 -30.48
C ARG A 134 16.78 -1.89 -31.94
N LEU A 135 16.19 -3.05 -32.24
CA LEU A 135 16.01 -3.51 -33.62
C LEU A 135 15.16 -2.53 -34.44
N LEU A 136 14.08 -1.99 -33.85
CA LEU A 136 13.26 -0.97 -34.49
C LEU A 136 14.05 0.33 -34.75
N LEU A 137 14.89 0.76 -33.80
CA LEU A 137 15.75 1.92 -33.98
C LEU A 137 16.78 1.73 -35.10
N GLU A 138 17.35 0.52 -35.21
CA GLU A 138 18.30 0.18 -36.27
C GLU A 138 17.65 0.22 -37.65
N ASP A 139 16.44 -0.35 -37.79
CA ASP A 139 15.67 -0.37 -39.04
C ASP A 139 15.25 1.04 -39.51
N ASN A 140 15.01 1.94 -38.55
CA ASN A 140 14.55 3.31 -38.82
C ASN A 140 15.67 4.36 -38.85
N GLU A 141 16.94 3.98 -38.64
CA GLU A 141 18.09 4.90 -38.52
C GLU A 141 17.93 5.91 -37.36
N GLU A 142 17.37 5.48 -36.22
CA GLU A 142 17.04 6.31 -35.05
C GLU A 142 17.84 5.96 -33.78
N GLN A 143 19.04 5.39 -33.93
CA GLN A 143 19.88 4.92 -32.80
C GLN A 143 20.20 6.02 -31.78
N TYR A 144 20.17 7.30 -32.18
CA TYR A 144 20.33 8.46 -31.28
C TYR A 144 19.32 8.48 -30.12
N LYS A 145 18.15 7.82 -30.26
CA LYS A 145 17.16 7.71 -29.19
C LYS A 145 17.68 6.92 -27.98
N GLN A 146 18.63 6.00 -28.18
CA GLN A 146 19.29 5.31 -27.05
C GLN A 146 20.14 6.28 -26.22
N ASP A 147 20.80 7.26 -26.85
CA ASP A 147 21.52 8.32 -26.14
C ASP A 147 20.55 9.20 -25.33
N GLU A 148 19.39 9.53 -25.90
CA GLU A 148 18.35 10.31 -25.19
C GLU A 148 17.80 9.55 -23.97
N LEU A 149 17.54 8.25 -24.11
CA LEU A 149 17.15 7.40 -22.99
C LEU A 149 18.26 7.35 -21.92
N ALA A 150 19.50 7.14 -22.32
CA ALA A 150 20.65 7.12 -21.40
C ALA A 150 20.77 8.44 -20.62
N TYR A 151 20.53 9.59 -21.25
CA TYR A 151 20.50 10.89 -20.57
C TYR A 151 19.35 11.01 -19.57
N ALA A 152 18.14 10.56 -19.94
CA ALA A 152 16.99 10.58 -19.03
C ALA A 152 17.27 9.74 -17.77
N ILE A 153 17.89 8.58 -17.92
CA ILE A 153 18.27 7.68 -16.81
C ILE A 153 19.35 8.31 -15.92
N LYS A 154 20.39 8.90 -16.53
CA LYS A 154 21.45 9.59 -15.77
C LYS A 154 20.91 10.78 -15.00
N ARG A 155 20.03 11.58 -15.61
CA ARG A 155 19.34 12.71 -14.97
C ARG A 155 18.52 12.24 -13.77
N LEU A 156 17.73 11.17 -13.94
CA LEU A 156 17.00 10.56 -12.84
C LEU A 156 17.94 10.11 -11.70
N ALA A 157 19.01 9.39 -12.02
CA ALA A 157 19.96 8.92 -11.01
C ALA A 157 20.64 10.07 -10.25
N GLN A 158 21.01 11.14 -10.97
CA GLN A 158 21.57 12.35 -10.38
C GLN A 158 20.57 13.02 -9.43
N GLU A 159 19.33 13.23 -9.88
CA GLU A 159 18.25 13.79 -9.07
C GLU A 159 17.97 12.97 -7.81
N LEU A 160 18.06 11.64 -7.86
CA LEU A 160 17.86 10.79 -6.69
C LEU A 160 19.07 10.78 -5.74
N SER A 161 20.28 11.07 -6.24
CA SER A 161 21.51 11.10 -5.44
C SER A 161 21.73 12.42 -4.69
N GLU A 162 21.26 13.53 -5.26
CA GLU A 162 21.51 14.87 -4.75
C GLU A 162 20.56 15.27 -3.61
N ARG A 163 21.12 15.90 -2.58
CA ARG A 163 20.37 16.43 -1.42
C ARG A 163 20.16 17.96 -1.48
N SER A 164 20.32 18.55 -2.67
CA SER A 164 20.09 19.98 -2.87
C SER A 164 18.59 20.30 -2.81
N THR A 165 18.24 21.58 -2.58
CA THR A 165 16.85 22.03 -2.66
C THR A 165 16.28 21.83 -4.05
N ALA A 166 17.08 22.11 -5.09
CA ALA A 166 16.72 21.89 -6.48
C ALA A 166 16.43 20.41 -6.79
N ALA A 167 17.25 19.48 -6.30
CA ALA A 167 17.01 18.05 -6.49
C ALA A 167 15.77 17.57 -5.71
N SER A 168 15.53 18.11 -4.52
CA SER A 168 14.32 17.83 -3.74
C SER A 168 13.06 18.31 -4.48
N GLU A 169 13.10 19.51 -5.05
CA GLU A 169 12.03 20.04 -5.89
C GLU A 169 11.83 19.22 -7.16
N ALA A 170 12.91 18.74 -7.80
CA ALA A 170 12.85 17.87 -8.96
C ALA A 170 12.14 16.54 -8.63
N ARG A 171 12.50 15.89 -7.52
CA ARG A 171 11.83 14.65 -7.05
C ARG A 171 10.33 14.86 -6.80
N LEU A 172 9.96 15.96 -6.14
CA LEU A 172 8.56 16.29 -5.88
C LEU A 172 7.78 16.55 -7.19
N ASN A 173 8.35 17.33 -8.11
CA ASN A 173 7.75 17.58 -9.42
C ASN A 173 7.57 16.28 -10.21
N ARG A 174 8.56 15.37 -10.13
CA ARG A 174 8.52 14.08 -10.78
C ARG A 174 7.36 13.22 -10.27
N ILE A 175 7.22 13.07 -8.96
CA ILE A 175 6.12 12.30 -8.36
C ILE A 175 4.76 12.95 -8.61
N SER A 176 4.66 14.27 -8.49
CA SER A 176 3.44 15.02 -8.80
C SER A 176 2.98 14.78 -10.24
N LYS A 177 3.89 14.90 -11.22
CA LYS A 177 3.58 14.62 -12.63
C LYS A 177 3.24 13.14 -12.87
N ALA A 178 3.96 12.22 -12.24
CA ALA A 178 3.78 10.77 -12.39
C ALA A 178 2.48 10.24 -11.75
N THR A 179 1.99 10.88 -10.69
CA THR A 179 0.70 10.55 -10.05
C THR A 179 -0.47 11.36 -10.62
N GLY A 180 -0.21 12.59 -11.08
CA GLY A 180 -1.24 13.55 -11.45
C GLY A 180 -1.76 14.36 -10.25
N LEU A 181 -1.15 14.21 -9.08
CA LEU A 181 -1.54 14.91 -7.86
C LEU A 181 -0.83 16.26 -7.69
N PRO A 182 -1.42 17.20 -6.94
CA PRO A 182 -0.77 18.47 -6.58
C PRO A 182 0.57 18.28 -5.87
N TYR A 183 1.45 19.26 -6.02
CA TYR A 183 2.79 19.24 -5.41
C TYR A 183 2.76 19.11 -3.87
N ASP A 184 1.78 19.72 -3.22
CA ASP A 184 1.60 19.72 -1.76
C ASP A 184 0.79 18.54 -1.23
N ASP A 185 0.39 17.60 -2.10
CA ASP A 185 -0.32 16.40 -1.70
C ASP A 185 0.52 15.54 -0.74
N SER A 186 -0.12 14.99 0.30
CA SER A 186 0.56 14.21 1.32
C SER A 186 1.27 12.97 0.78
N LEU A 187 0.73 12.31 -0.25
CA LEU A 187 1.34 11.14 -0.89
C LEU A 187 2.60 11.56 -1.65
N VAL A 188 2.51 12.64 -2.43
CA VAL A 188 3.64 13.20 -3.19
C VAL A 188 4.79 13.56 -2.25
N GLN A 189 4.49 14.28 -1.17
CA GLN A 189 5.47 14.70 -0.16
C GLN A 189 6.10 13.49 0.55
N ALA A 190 5.29 12.51 0.95
CA ALA A 190 5.77 11.34 1.66
C ALA A 190 6.64 10.44 0.78
N LEU A 191 6.25 10.18 -0.48
CA LEU A 191 7.01 9.36 -1.40
C LEU A 191 8.34 10.03 -1.80
N ALA A 192 8.36 11.35 -1.98
CA ALA A 192 9.59 12.10 -2.24
C ALA A 192 10.60 11.98 -1.09
N ALA A 193 10.11 12.02 0.15
CA ALA A 193 10.94 11.87 1.34
C ALA A 193 11.53 10.45 1.46
N GLU A 194 10.79 9.40 1.09
CA GLU A 194 11.33 8.03 1.06
C GLU A 194 12.42 7.87 -0.02
N LEU A 195 12.26 8.51 -1.18
CA LEU A 195 13.30 8.52 -2.22
C LEU A 195 14.54 9.31 -1.78
N ASP A 196 14.38 10.40 -1.03
CA ASP A 196 15.51 11.15 -0.46
C ASP A 196 16.34 10.30 0.51
N ALA A 197 15.69 9.40 1.25
CA ALA A 197 16.37 8.47 2.15
C ALA A 197 17.33 7.51 1.39
N ALA A 198 17.06 7.24 0.10
CA ALA A 198 17.93 6.46 -0.78
C ALA A 198 19.20 7.20 -1.22
N GLY A 199 19.29 8.52 -0.99
CA GLY A 199 20.27 9.39 -1.67
C GLY A 199 21.74 8.98 -1.49
N PHE A 200 22.12 8.35 -0.38
CA PHE A 200 23.50 7.86 -0.21
C PHE A 200 23.79 6.61 -1.06
N VAL A 201 22.83 5.69 -1.15
CA VAL A 201 22.92 4.49 -2.00
C VAL A 201 22.96 4.92 -3.47
N MET A 202 22.10 5.87 -3.84
CA MET A 202 22.07 6.48 -5.17
C MET A 202 23.36 7.23 -5.51
N LEU A 203 23.94 7.98 -4.57
CA LEU A 203 25.23 8.64 -4.77
C LEU A 203 26.36 7.64 -5.04
N THR A 204 26.34 6.51 -4.32
CA THR A 204 27.32 5.43 -4.54
C THR A 204 27.16 4.83 -5.94
N PHE A 205 25.92 4.58 -6.35
CA PHE A 205 25.57 4.12 -7.70
C PHE A 205 26.05 5.08 -8.79
N VAL A 206 25.72 6.37 -8.68
CA VAL A 206 26.15 7.40 -9.64
C VAL A 206 27.67 7.50 -9.71
N LYS A 207 28.37 7.56 -8.57
CA LYS A 207 29.84 7.64 -8.55
C LYS A 207 30.52 6.42 -9.16
N ARG A 208 29.93 5.23 -8.97
CA ARG A 208 30.47 3.98 -9.48
C ARG A 208 30.24 3.82 -10.97
N LEU A 209 29.04 4.11 -11.44
CA LEU A 209 28.58 3.76 -12.78
C LEU A 209 28.53 4.94 -13.75
N PHE A 210 28.60 6.18 -13.24
CA PHE A 210 28.67 7.41 -14.04
C PHE A 210 29.81 8.35 -13.57
N PRO A 211 31.07 7.88 -13.47
CA PRO A 211 32.17 8.61 -12.86
C PRO A 211 32.58 9.91 -13.59
N ASN A 212 32.09 10.16 -14.80
CA ASN A 212 32.42 11.35 -15.61
C ASN A 212 31.45 12.54 -15.40
N ILE A 213 30.61 12.51 -14.37
CA ILE A 213 29.83 13.67 -13.92
C ILE A 213 30.64 14.31 -12.78
N GLU A 214 31.34 15.41 -13.07
CA GLU A 214 32.35 16.11 -12.26
C GLU A 214 32.46 15.75 -10.76
N GLU A 215 33.64 15.22 -10.42
CA GLU A 215 34.28 15.12 -9.10
C GLU A 215 34.18 13.77 -8.33
N GLN A 216 35.27 13.02 -8.47
CA GLN A 216 35.64 11.79 -7.75
C GLN A 216 35.60 12.00 -6.23
N ALA A 217 34.92 11.10 -5.51
CA ALA A 217 35.34 10.80 -4.15
C ALA A 217 35.47 9.29 -3.98
N ASP A 218 36.67 8.85 -3.61
CA ASP A 218 36.94 7.51 -3.10
C ASP A 218 36.11 7.30 -1.81
N MET A 219 35.16 6.36 -1.83
CA MET A 219 34.57 5.82 -0.61
C MET A 219 34.30 4.33 -0.75
N GLU A 220 35.04 3.57 0.03
CA GLU A 220 34.89 2.15 0.27
C GLU A 220 33.63 1.88 1.11
N TRP A 221 32.82 0.92 0.65
CA TRP A 221 31.64 0.31 1.28
C TRP A 221 30.69 1.23 2.06
N ALA A 222 29.58 1.53 1.41
CA ALA A 222 28.56 2.45 1.86
C ALA A 222 27.25 1.69 2.12
N THR A 223 27.17 0.90 3.21
CA THR A 223 25.85 0.61 3.80
C THR A 223 25.45 1.83 4.62
N SER A 224 24.44 2.56 4.14
CA SER A 224 23.85 3.64 4.92
C SER A 224 23.22 3.01 6.18
N ARG A 225 23.78 3.34 7.36
CA ARG A 225 23.12 3.10 8.65
C ARG A 225 21.73 3.77 8.76
N LEU A 226 21.35 4.61 7.79
CA LEU A 226 20.10 5.38 7.75
C LEU A 226 19.12 4.93 6.65
N ALA A 227 19.51 4.07 5.70
CA ALA A 227 18.66 3.63 4.60
C ALA A 227 18.35 2.13 4.73
N THR A 228 17.59 1.78 5.76
CA THR A 228 17.09 0.41 5.93
C THR A 228 16.28 0.01 4.69
N GLY A 229 16.66 -1.07 4.02
CA GLY A 229 15.96 -1.62 2.86
C GLY A 229 16.62 -1.31 1.51
N TRP A 230 17.22 -0.12 1.31
CA TRP A 230 17.88 0.25 0.05
C TRP A 230 19.21 -0.48 -0.15
N GLN A 231 19.43 -1.01 -1.35
CA GLN A 231 20.61 -1.78 -1.72
C GLN A 231 21.13 -1.33 -3.08
N PHE A 232 22.45 -1.34 -3.25
CA PHE A 232 23.14 -1.21 -4.53
C PHE A 232 23.93 -2.48 -4.77
N ASP A 233 23.66 -3.16 -5.88
CA ASP A 233 24.50 -4.23 -6.39
C ASP A 233 25.37 -3.66 -7.53
N SER A 234 26.68 -3.58 -7.24
CA SER A 234 27.65 -3.03 -8.19
C SER A 234 28.01 -3.98 -9.32
N GLU A 235 27.75 -5.28 -9.19
CA GLU A 235 28.00 -6.24 -10.28
C GLU A 235 26.90 -6.14 -11.33
N SER A 236 25.64 -6.11 -10.90
CA SER A 236 24.47 -5.99 -11.80
C SER A 236 24.06 -4.56 -12.13
N GLY A 237 24.72 -3.56 -11.57
CA GLY A 237 24.38 -2.14 -11.77
C GLY A 237 22.94 -1.83 -11.37
N SER A 238 22.46 -2.39 -10.26
CA SER A 238 21.06 -2.29 -9.85
C SER A 238 20.89 -1.64 -8.48
N ILE A 239 19.85 -0.80 -8.37
CA ILE A 239 19.34 -0.29 -7.11
C ILE A 239 18.04 -1.01 -6.80
N SER A 240 17.95 -1.55 -5.61
CA SER A 240 16.76 -2.26 -5.15
C SER A 240 16.37 -1.85 -3.73
N TYR A 241 15.12 -2.14 -3.39
CA TYR A 241 14.56 -1.93 -2.06
C TYR A 241 14.00 -3.24 -1.53
N ARG A 242 14.46 -3.66 -0.35
CA ARG A 242 13.92 -4.80 0.38
C ARG A 242 13.00 -4.29 1.50
N PRO A 243 11.71 -4.64 1.49
CA PRO A 243 10.79 -4.27 2.56
C PRO A 243 11.21 -4.89 3.89
N ILE A 244 11.09 -4.12 4.98
CA ILE A 244 11.64 -4.53 6.29
C ILE A 244 10.59 -5.09 7.25
N ALA A 245 9.30 -4.79 7.04
CA ALA A 245 8.19 -5.19 7.89
C ALA A 245 6.87 -5.28 7.11
N HIS A 246 5.84 -5.92 7.67
CA HIS A 246 4.48 -5.95 7.08
C HIS A 246 3.95 -4.54 6.78
N GLY A 247 4.20 -3.61 7.69
CA GLY A 247 3.79 -2.22 7.58
C GLY A 247 4.76 -1.29 6.87
N ASP A 248 5.68 -1.80 6.05
CA ASP A 248 6.75 -1.02 5.40
C ASP A 248 6.22 0.24 4.72
N ARG A 249 6.82 1.38 5.07
CA ARG A 249 6.31 2.70 4.69
C ARG A 249 6.44 2.96 3.20
N PHE A 250 7.56 2.60 2.59
CA PHE A 250 7.79 2.83 1.16
C PHE A 250 6.84 1.99 0.31
N VAL A 251 6.68 0.69 0.65
CA VAL A 251 5.75 -0.20 -0.08
C VAL A 251 4.30 0.27 0.02
N LYS A 252 3.88 0.76 1.20
CA LYS A 252 2.53 1.34 1.37
C LYS A 252 2.30 2.55 0.48
N LEU A 253 3.27 3.47 0.42
CA LEU A 253 3.18 4.65 -0.44
C LEU A 253 3.15 4.27 -1.93
N LEU A 254 3.90 3.24 -2.35
CA LEU A 254 3.81 2.73 -3.71
C LEU A 254 2.44 2.11 -4.03
N ALA A 255 1.84 1.40 -3.06
CA ALA A 255 0.50 0.85 -3.20
C ALA A 255 -0.60 1.94 -3.23
N GLU A 256 -0.39 3.07 -2.55
CA GLU A 256 -1.23 4.27 -2.71
C GLU A 256 -1.02 4.91 -4.08
N ALA A 257 0.22 5.09 -4.53
CA ALA A 257 0.52 5.61 -5.87
C ALA A 257 -0.07 4.75 -6.99
N HIS A 258 -0.12 3.43 -6.81
CA HIS A 258 -0.83 2.51 -7.72
C HIS A 258 -2.31 2.84 -7.86
N LEU A 259 -2.98 3.15 -6.76
CA LEU A 259 -4.39 3.52 -6.78
C LEU A 259 -4.62 4.83 -7.52
N GLU A 260 -3.74 5.81 -7.32
CA GLU A 260 -3.76 7.08 -8.05
C GLU A 260 -3.54 6.88 -9.55
N LEU A 261 -2.58 6.03 -9.94
CA LEU A 261 -2.34 5.68 -11.34
C LEU A 261 -3.56 5.04 -11.99
N LYS A 262 -4.30 4.19 -11.27
CA LYS A 262 -5.54 3.58 -11.77
C LYS A 262 -6.68 4.58 -11.97
N GLN A 263 -6.73 5.63 -11.15
CA GLN A 263 -7.77 6.66 -11.21
C GLN A 263 -7.36 7.84 -12.10
N ARG A 264 -6.08 7.90 -12.49
CA ARG A 264 -5.52 8.95 -13.32
C ARG A 264 -6.29 9.07 -14.62
N THR A 265 -6.64 10.31 -14.96
CA THR A 265 -7.09 10.68 -16.29
C THR A 265 -6.09 11.67 -16.86
N ASP A 266 -5.34 11.26 -17.89
CA ASP A 266 -4.36 12.13 -18.55
C ASP A 266 -4.88 12.47 -19.97
N PRO A 267 -4.95 13.75 -20.36
CA PRO A 267 -5.33 14.11 -21.72
C PRO A 267 -4.30 13.66 -22.77
N ASP A 268 -3.06 13.39 -22.37
CA ASP A 268 -2.04 12.83 -23.25
C ASP A 268 -2.21 11.30 -23.36
N PRO A 269 -2.51 10.76 -24.55
CA PRO A 269 -2.68 9.33 -24.74
C PRO A 269 -1.40 8.53 -24.47
N MET A 270 -0.21 9.09 -24.75
CA MET A 270 1.07 8.42 -24.48
C MET A 270 1.28 8.24 -22.98
N ARG A 271 0.97 9.28 -22.19
CA ARG A 271 1.06 9.21 -20.72
C ARG A 271 0.07 8.21 -20.14
N SER A 272 -1.13 8.13 -20.72
CA SER A 272 -2.15 7.15 -20.30
C SER A 272 -1.69 5.72 -20.55
N LEU A 273 -1.13 5.44 -21.73
CA LEU A 273 -0.55 4.12 -22.07
C LEU A 273 0.54 3.70 -21.06
N ILE A 274 1.51 4.60 -20.81
CA ILE A 274 2.62 4.32 -19.89
C ILE A 274 2.09 4.11 -18.46
N ALA A 275 1.15 4.96 -18.00
CA ALA A 275 0.55 4.84 -16.68
C ALA A 275 -0.21 3.53 -16.48
N GLU A 276 -0.92 3.05 -17.51
CA GLU A 276 -1.60 1.74 -17.49
C GLU A 276 -0.61 0.58 -17.34
N SER A 277 0.49 0.60 -18.11
CA SER A 277 1.57 -0.39 -18.01
C SER A 277 2.18 -0.43 -16.60
N ILE A 278 2.52 0.74 -16.04
CA ILE A 278 3.05 0.85 -14.67
C ILE A 278 2.04 0.32 -13.65
N SER A 279 0.77 0.73 -13.77
CA SER A 279 -0.32 0.27 -12.90
C SER A 279 -0.43 -1.25 -12.93
N ASN A 280 -0.38 -1.90 -14.09
CA ASN A 280 -0.45 -3.36 -14.17
C ASN A 280 0.69 -4.03 -13.37
N SER A 281 1.92 -3.54 -13.53
CA SER A 281 3.08 -4.03 -12.78
C SER A 281 2.99 -3.77 -11.27
N PHE A 282 2.54 -2.59 -10.86
CA PHE A 282 2.29 -2.28 -9.44
C PHE A 282 1.13 -3.13 -8.87
N GLY A 283 0.17 -3.50 -9.71
CA GLY A 283 -0.89 -4.45 -9.38
C GLY A 283 -0.34 -5.77 -8.89
N GLU A 284 0.66 -6.34 -9.59
CA GLU A 284 1.34 -7.57 -9.19
C GLU A 284 2.02 -7.43 -7.82
N MET A 285 2.78 -6.34 -7.62
CA MET A 285 3.43 -6.01 -6.35
C MET A 285 2.45 -5.89 -5.18
N THR A 286 1.24 -5.39 -5.42
CA THR A 286 0.22 -5.19 -4.38
C THR A 286 -0.62 -6.44 -4.09
N LYS A 287 -0.55 -7.50 -4.92
CA LYS A 287 -1.30 -8.75 -4.72
C LYS A 287 -1.12 -9.37 -3.33
N PRO A 288 0.09 -9.46 -2.74
CA PRO A 288 0.25 -9.99 -1.38
C PRO A 288 -0.50 -9.16 -0.34
N CYS A 289 -0.55 -7.84 -0.50
CA CYS A 289 -1.27 -6.93 0.39
C CYS A 289 -2.79 -7.15 0.30
N THR A 290 -3.31 -7.43 -0.91
CA THR A 290 -4.75 -7.65 -1.14
C THR A 290 -5.30 -8.94 -0.56
N LYS A 291 -4.44 -9.85 -0.08
CA LYS A 291 -4.88 -11.05 0.65
C LYS A 291 -5.59 -10.68 1.95
N CYS A 292 -5.20 -9.55 2.57
CA CYS A 292 -5.77 -9.06 3.81
C CYS A 292 -6.44 -7.70 3.63
N HIS A 293 -5.82 -6.75 2.91
CA HIS A 293 -6.35 -5.41 2.73
C HIS A 293 -7.26 -5.32 1.50
N THR A 294 -8.40 -4.66 1.65
CA THR A 294 -9.25 -4.28 0.52
C THR A 294 -8.70 -2.98 -0.09
N LEU A 295 -8.03 -3.09 -1.24
CA LEU A 295 -7.64 -1.93 -2.05
C LEU A 295 -8.86 -1.50 -2.89
N SER A 296 -9.69 -0.61 -2.33
CA SER A 296 -10.81 0.04 -3.05
C SER A 296 -10.46 1.51 -3.32
N GLU A 297 -11.42 2.35 -3.75
CA GLU A 297 -11.24 3.78 -4.11
C GLU A 297 -10.36 4.60 -3.15
N THR A 298 -10.17 4.13 -1.91
CA THR A 298 -9.16 4.59 -0.97
C THR A 298 -8.37 3.42 -0.35
N THR A 299 -7.06 3.56 -0.23
CA THR A 299 -6.22 2.62 0.52
C THR A 299 -6.29 2.95 2.02
N THR A 300 -6.97 2.13 2.80
CA THR A 300 -7.01 2.30 4.26
C THR A 300 -6.15 1.24 4.93
N TRP A 301 -4.99 1.66 5.42
CA TRP A 301 -4.04 0.81 6.15
C TRP A 301 -4.40 0.60 7.62
N THR A 302 -5.48 1.21 8.09
CA THR A 302 -5.92 1.15 9.49
C THR A 302 -7.05 0.15 9.69
N PHE A 303 -7.01 -0.53 10.83
CA PHE A 303 -8.08 -1.37 11.32
C PHE A 303 -9.15 -0.47 11.92
N THR A 304 -10.16 -0.07 11.15
CA THR A 304 -11.37 0.52 11.74
C THR A 304 -12.41 -0.57 11.91
N ALA A 305 -12.64 -0.95 13.17
CA ALA A 305 -13.82 -1.74 13.50
C ALA A 305 -15.05 -0.97 12.98
N ASN A 306 -15.90 -1.64 12.21
CA ASN A 306 -17.20 -1.11 11.84
C ASN A 306 -17.89 -0.61 13.11
N SER A 307 -17.98 0.71 13.29
CA SER A 307 -19.09 1.25 14.07
C SER A 307 -20.31 0.99 13.20
N SER A 308 -20.95 -0.17 13.37
CA SER A 308 -22.25 -0.40 12.75
C SER A 308 -23.10 0.82 13.03
N GLU A 309 -23.71 1.39 11.99
CA GLU A 309 -24.66 2.48 12.14
C GLU A 309 -25.64 2.06 13.23
N LYS A 310 -25.58 2.78 14.37
CA LYS A 310 -26.34 2.43 15.55
C LYS A 310 -27.78 2.25 15.14
N SER A 311 -28.30 1.03 15.27
CA SER A 311 -29.75 0.88 15.32
C SER A 311 -30.20 1.73 16.50
N LYS A 312 -30.88 2.85 16.23
CA LYS A 312 -31.24 3.84 17.28
C LYS A 312 -32.28 3.30 18.27
N LEU A 313 -32.76 2.06 18.06
CA LEU A 313 -33.89 1.45 18.74
C LEU A 313 -33.53 0.21 19.58
N PHE A 314 -32.31 -0.31 19.45
CA PHE A 314 -31.80 -1.45 20.22
C PHE A 314 -30.38 -1.15 20.66
N ASP A 315 -30.11 -1.25 21.98
CA ASP A 315 -28.80 -0.97 22.57
C ASP A 315 -28.26 -2.23 23.23
N PHE A 316 -27.16 -2.75 22.70
CA PHE A 316 -26.43 -3.88 23.27
C PHE A 316 -25.03 -3.42 23.67
N SER A 317 -24.55 -3.89 24.83
CA SER A 317 -23.21 -3.63 25.32
C SER A 317 -22.60 -4.93 25.83
N HIS A 318 -21.36 -5.19 25.42
CA HIS A 318 -20.61 -6.37 25.87
C HIS A 318 -20.22 -6.27 27.36
N GLY A 319 -19.98 -5.08 27.92
CA GLY A 319 -19.47 -4.89 29.29
C GLY A 319 -20.22 -5.66 30.40
N PRO A 320 -21.56 -5.54 30.51
CA PRO A 320 -22.32 -6.32 31.49
C PRO A 320 -22.20 -7.84 31.28
N HIS A 321 -22.21 -8.29 30.03
CA HIS A 321 -22.14 -9.71 29.67
C HIS A 321 -20.76 -10.30 29.95
N LEU A 322 -19.69 -9.54 29.73
CA LEU A 322 -18.31 -9.92 30.05
C LEU A 322 -18.03 -9.87 31.57
N THR A 323 -18.75 -9.04 32.32
CA THR A 323 -18.62 -9.02 33.78
C THR A 323 -19.25 -10.29 34.39
N VAL A 324 -20.37 -10.76 33.82
CA VAL A 324 -20.95 -12.07 34.14
C VAL A 324 -20.04 -13.22 33.67
N ALA A 325 -19.25 -13.01 32.61
CA ALA A 325 -18.27 -13.96 32.10
C ALA A 325 -17.13 -14.33 33.07
N ALA A 326 -16.89 -13.56 34.13
CA ALA A 326 -16.03 -13.98 35.24
C ALA A 326 -16.51 -15.29 35.91
N GLY A 327 -17.74 -15.75 35.60
CA GLY A 327 -18.32 -17.05 35.95
C GLY A 327 -18.34 -18.11 34.83
N GLY A 328 -17.67 -17.91 33.69
CA GLY A 328 -17.50 -18.93 32.63
C GLY A 328 -18.26 -18.70 31.31
N LEU A 329 -18.70 -17.47 31.01
CA LEU A 329 -19.31 -17.14 29.71
C LEU A 329 -18.20 -16.88 28.68
N GLU A 330 -18.20 -17.59 27.56
CA GLU A 330 -17.22 -17.39 26.47
C GLU A 330 -17.83 -16.64 25.30
N CYS A 331 -17.02 -16.05 24.43
CA CYS A 331 -17.48 -15.38 23.21
C CYS A 331 -18.33 -16.33 22.33
N SER A 332 -17.95 -17.61 22.31
CA SER A 332 -18.62 -18.72 21.64
C SER A 332 -20.02 -19.03 22.20
N SER A 333 -20.36 -18.51 23.39
CA SER A 333 -21.70 -18.65 23.99
C SER A 333 -22.76 -17.82 23.26
N CYS A 334 -22.34 -16.77 22.56
CA CYS A 334 -23.23 -15.94 21.73
C CYS A 334 -22.84 -16.04 20.25
N HIS A 335 -21.55 -15.95 19.92
CA HIS A 335 -21.08 -15.95 18.53
C HIS A 335 -20.82 -17.37 18.02
N VAL A 336 -21.59 -17.78 17.03
CA VAL A 336 -21.43 -19.07 16.34
C VAL A 336 -20.78 -18.83 14.97
N ILE A 337 -19.63 -19.45 14.74
CA ILE A 337 -18.95 -19.44 13.44
C ILE A 337 -19.80 -20.24 12.44
N ASP A 338 -20.12 -19.66 11.28
CA ASP A 338 -20.88 -20.37 10.25
C ASP A 338 -20.02 -21.47 9.61
N GLN A 339 -20.58 -22.67 9.52
CA GLN A 339 -19.97 -23.83 8.88
C GLN A 339 -20.20 -23.85 7.36
N ALA A 340 -21.17 -23.09 6.85
CA ALA A 340 -21.48 -22.98 5.43
C ALA A 340 -20.83 -21.72 4.81
N LYS A 341 -20.29 -21.86 3.59
CA LYS A 341 -19.81 -20.73 2.77
C LYS A 341 -20.97 -19.89 2.21
N ALA A 342 -21.95 -19.51 3.03
CA ALA A 342 -23.10 -18.78 2.55
C ALA A 342 -22.79 -17.27 2.47
N GLU A 343 -23.12 -16.69 1.31
CA GLU A 343 -22.96 -15.29 0.91
C GLU A 343 -23.73 -14.26 1.79
N GLN A 344 -24.32 -14.70 2.90
CA GLN A 344 -25.17 -13.90 3.79
C GLN A 344 -24.52 -13.55 5.14
N ASN A 345 -23.28 -13.95 5.39
CA ASN A 345 -22.64 -13.77 6.70
C ASN A 345 -21.67 -12.60 6.77
N VAL A 346 -21.75 -11.88 7.88
CA VAL A 346 -20.79 -10.83 8.24
C VAL A 346 -19.55 -11.53 8.85
N HIS A 347 -18.44 -11.57 8.10
CA HIS A 347 -17.12 -12.05 8.54
C HIS A 347 -17.07 -13.50 9.09
N GLY A 348 -17.98 -14.38 8.66
CA GLY A 348 -17.98 -15.80 9.02
C GLY A 348 -18.73 -16.15 10.31
N PHE A 349 -19.55 -15.26 10.86
CA PHE A 349 -20.45 -15.54 11.97
C PHE A 349 -21.93 -15.54 11.55
N LEU A 350 -22.72 -16.37 12.22
CA LEU A 350 -24.18 -16.32 12.13
C LEU A 350 -24.72 -15.05 12.81
N SER A 351 -25.81 -14.50 12.25
CA SER A 351 -26.54 -13.39 12.88
C SER A 351 -27.13 -13.83 14.23
N GLN A 352 -27.16 -12.91 15.19
CA GLN A 352 -27.78 -13.18 16.50
C GLN A 352 -29.30 -13.19 16.39
N GLU A 353 -29.93 -14.20 16.99
CA GLU A 353 -31.37 -14.35 17.08
C GLU A 353 -31.88 -14.02 18.50
N LYS A 354 -33.18 -13.80 18.63
CA LYS A 354 -33.82 -13.48 19.92
C LYS A 354 -33.62 -14.62 20.92
N GLU A 355 -33.60 -15.84 20.42
CA GLU A 355 -33.39 -17.10 21.13
C GLU A 355 -32.10 -17.04 21.94
N SER A 356 -31.00 -16.53 21.36
CA SER A 356 -29.72 -16.33 22.04
C SER A 356 -29.87 -15.44 23.29
N CYS A 357 -30.62 -14.35 23.18
CA CYS A 357 -30.86 -13.43 24.29
C CYS A 357 -31.74 -14.08 25.38
N SER A 358 -32.80 -14.76 24.97
CA SER A 358 -33.79 -15.37 25.88
C SER A 358 -33.26 -16.58 26.65
N SER A 359 -32.15 -17.17 26.21
CA SER A 359 -31.47 -18.26 26.92
C SER A 359 -31.03 -17.84 28.34
N CYS A 360 -30.63 -16.58 28.50
CA CYS A 360 -30.18 -16.00 29.77
C CYS A 360 -31.18 -14.99 30.34
N HIS A 361 -31.84 -14.22 29.48
CA HIS A 361 -32.93 -13.33 29.88
C HIS A 361 -34.23 -14.11 29.94
N ASN A 362 -34.57 -14.64 31.12
CA ASN A 362 -35.78 -15.41 31.39
C ASN A 362 -36.22 -15.28 32.86
N GLU A 363 -37.38 -15.86 33.20
CA GLU A 363 -37.94 -15.81 34.56
C GLU A 363 -36.99 -16.26 35.67
N LYS A 364 -35.99 -17.08 35.35
CA LYS A 364 -35.00 -17.64 36.28
C LYS A 364 -33.62 -17.00 36.15
N GLY A 365 -33.43 -16.08 35.21
CA GLY A 365 -32.14 -15.48 34.85
C GLY A 365 -32.17 -13.95 34.89
N ALA A 366 -31.64 -13.31 33.85
CA ALA A 366 -31.64 -11.86 33.72
C ALA A 366 -33.03 -11.31 33.34
N SER A 367 -33.31 -10.04 33.68
CA SER A 367 -34.63 -9.43 33.43
C SER A 367 -35.03 -9.46 31.95
N GLN A 368 -36.31 -9.70 31.68
CA GLN A 368 -36.92 -9.67 30.34
C GLN A 368 -37.69 -8.38 30.04
N ASP A 369 -37.53 -7.32 30.84
CA ASP A 369 -38.26 -6.07 30.62
C ASP A 369 -37.94 -5.48 29.23
N CYS A 370 -38.96 -5.05 28.49
CA CYS A 370 -38.80 -4.60 27.10
C CYS A 370 -37.79 -3.45 26.96
N VAL A 371 -37.70 -2.59 27.98
CA VAL A 371 -36.80 -1.43 28.04
C VAL A 371 -35.34 -1.78 28.36
N VAL A 372 -35.03 -3.04 28.69
CA VAL A 372 -33.65 -3.51 28.89
C VAL A 372 -32.90 -3.49 27.57
N CYS A 373 -33.56 -3.87 26.47
CA CYS A 373 -32.95 -3.91 25.14
C CYS A 373 -33.40 -2.77 24.23
N HIS A 374 -34.67 -2.34 24.33
CA HIS A 374 -35.24 -1.35 23.42
C HIS A 374 -35.22 0.06 23.99
N LYS A 375 -34.66 1.00 23.19
CA LYS A 375 -34.72 2.43 23.47
C LYS A 375 -35.84 3.07 22.65
N TYR A 376 -37.02 3.19 23.25
CA TYR A 376 -38.22 3.73 22.60
C TYR A 376 -38.19 5.26 22.39
N HIS A 377 -37.30 5.98 23.06
CA HIS A 377 -37.12 7.43 22.92
C HIS A 377 -35.63 7.77 22.73
N SER A 378 -35.18 7.97 21.50
CA SER A 378 -33.85 8.56 21.24
C SER A 378 -34.02 10.07 21.04
N GLU A 379 -33.34 10.88 21.85
CA GLU A 379 -33.39 12.34 21.72
C GLU A 379 -32.88 12.76 20.35
N ALA A 380 -33.67 13.60 19.66
CA ALA A 380 -33.26 14.24 18.43
C ALA A 380 -32.03 15.12 18.70
N VAL A 381 -30.96 14.88 17.94
CA VAL A 381 -29.77 15.73 17.91
C VAL A 381 -30.20 17.17 17.67
N ALA A 382 -29.96 18.05 18.64
CA ALA A 382 -30.15 19.48 18.47
C ALA A 382 -29.20 19.98 17.38
N VAL A 383 -29.74 20.30 16.20
CA VAL A 383 -29.02 21.06 15.18
C VAL A 383 -28.89 22.49 15.69
N THR A 384 -27.78 22.79 16.35
CA THR A 384 -27.39 24.18 16.60
C THR A 384 -27.01 24.82 15.28
N GLY A 385 -27.87 25.69 14.78
CA GLY A 385 -27.47 26.72 13.82
C GLY A 385 -28.38 26.86 12.61
N LEU A 386 -29.54 27.48 12.79
CA LEU A 386 -30.17 28.28 11.74
C LEU A 386 -30.72 29.56 12.39
N ARG A 387 -29.98 30.65 12.20
CA ARG A 387 -30.50 32.01 12.37
C ARG A 387 -31.63 32.17 11.34
N ALA A 388 -32.85 32.42 11.81
CA ALA A 388 -33.89 33.02 11.00
C ALA A 388 -33.75 34.55 11.12
N THR A 389 -33.27 35.20 10.06
CA THR A 389 -33.47 36.62 9.80
C THR A 389 -34.68 36.82 8.89
N ALA A 390 -35.47 37.85 9.22
CA ALA A 390 -36.58 38.48 8.49
C ALA A 390 -37.89 37.65 8.48
N LEU A 391 -39.06 38.22 8.77
CA LEU A 391 -39.55 39.61 8.65
C LEU A 391 -40.03 40.22 9.97
#